data_AF-A0A3P3WCX0-F1
#
_entry.id   AF-A0A3P3WCX0-F1
#
_cell.length_a   1.000
_cell.length_b   1.000
_cell.length_c   1.000
_cell.angle_alpha   90.00
_cell.angle_beta   90.00
_cell.angle_gamma   90.00
#
_symmetry.space_group_name_H-M   'P 1'
#
loop_
_entity.id
_entity.type
_entity.pdbx_description
1 polymer ?
#
loop_
_entity_poly.entity_id
_entity_poly.type
_entity_poly.pdbx_seq_one_letter_code
_entity_poly.pdbx_strand_id
1 'polypeptide(L)'
;MKKILFISIISILLNSCVAAYTIPKERIFKELPEYSEATLVIEPNSCSVVKPKQIYLKPCTFTKQKDLKKLAASIDESVKSAGGNAYEIKSYRWLKLDQHGIRHFEVIYDVLKCE
;
A
#
# COMPACT_ATOMS: atom_id res chain seq x y z
N MET A 1 -36.08 30.36 41.39
CA MET A 1 -36.37 28.92 41.28
C MET A 1 -35.60 28.36 40.10
N LYS A 2 -34.85 27.28 40.35
CA LYS A 2 -34.01 26.52 39.43
C LYS A 2 -34.78 26.08 38.17
N LYS A 3 -34.12 26.10 37.02
CA LYS A 3 -34.09 24.99 36.06
C LYS A 3 -32.88 25.13 35.15
N ILE A 4 -31.82 24.45 35.57
CA ILE A 4 -30.67 24.07 34.76
C ILE A 4 -31.19 23.10 33.70
N LEU A 5 -30.85 23.31 32.43
CA LEU A 5 -30.72 22.21 31.49
C LEU A 5 -29.52 22.48 30.59
N PHE A 6 -28.38 21.93 31.04
CA PHE A 6 -27.18 21.67 30.26
C PHE A 6 -27.60 20.99 28.96
N ILE A 7 -27.58 21.71 27.84
CA ILE A 7 -27.64 21.06 26.53
C ILE A 7 -26.25 20.48 26.30
N SER A 8 -26.24 19.17 26.52
CA SER A 8 -25.15 18.24 26.37
C SER A 8 -24.28 18.56 25.16
N ILE A 9 -22.99 18.72 25.47
CA ILE A 9 -21.86 18.50 24.57
C ILE A 9 -22.03 17.11 23.98
N ILE A 10 -22.72 17.01 22.85
CA ILE A 10 -22.75 15.79 22.04
C ILE A 10 -21.44 15.80 21.25
N SER A 11 -20.41 15.34 21.97
CA SER A 11 -19.22 14.71 21.43
C SER A 11 -19.64 13.62 20.43
N ILE A 12 -19.77 13.97 19.16
CA ILE A 12 -19.60 13.00 18.08
C ILE A 12 -18.23 13.29 17.50
N LEU A 13 -17.23 12.79 18.23
CA LEU A 13 -15.97 12.38 17.64
C LEU A 13 -16.30 11.37 16.54
N LEU A 14 -16.49 11.84 15.32
CA LEU A 14 -16.41 11.02 14.12
C LEU A 14 -14.95 10.58 13.97
N ASN A 15 -14.51 9.67 14.85
CA ASN A 15 -13.40 8.80 14.54
C ASN A 15 -13.89 7.88 13.42
N SER A 16 -13.84 8.36 12.18
CA SER A 16 -13.80 7.51 11.00
C SER A 16 -12.50 6.74 11.08
N CYS A 17 -12.51 5.67 11.88
CA CYS A 17 -11.49 4.65 11.87
C CYS A 17 -11.58 3.99 10.50
N VAL A 18 -10.85 4.56 9.53
CA VAL A 18 -10.55 3.91 8.26
C VAL A 18 -9.81 2.64 8.65
N ALA A 19 -10.54 1.53 8.69
CA ALA A 19 -9.97 0.22 8.94
C ALA A 19 -9.05 -0.09 7.76
N ALA A 20 -7.76 0.23 7.92
CA ALA A 20 -6.73 -0.26 7.03
C ALA A 20 -6.55 -1.75 7.34
N TYR A 21 -6.94 -2.60 6.40
CA TYR A 21 -6.65 -4.03 6.51
C TYR A 21 -5.25 -4.26 5.99
N THR A 22 -4.31 -4.46 6.91
CA THR A 22 -2.96 -4.90 6.58
C THR A 22 -3.04 -6.35 6.08
N ILE A 23 -2.68 -6.58 4.83
CA ILE A 23 -2.51 -7.94 4.33
C ILE A 23 -1.15 -8.44 4.82
N PRO A 24 -1.07 -9.69 5.33
CA PRO A 24 0.21 -10.28 5.71
C PRO A 24 1.20 -10.22 4.55
N LYS A 25 2.43 -9.77 4.83
CA LYS A 25 3.51 -9.56 3.84
C LYS A 25 3.70 -10.80 2.96
N GLU A 26 3.50 -11.98 3.55
CA GLU A 26 3.61 -13.31 2.94
C GLU A 26 2.62 -13.55 1.80
N ARG A 27 1.41 -13.00 1.88
CA ARG A 27 0.41 -13.17 0.81
C ARG A 27 0.80 -12.35 -0.42
N ILE A 28 1.38 -11.19 -0.19
CA ILE A 28 1.85 -10.30 -1.26
C ILE A 28 3.09 -10.89 -1.91
N PHE A 29 4.03 -11.40 -1.11
CA PHE A 29 5.20 -12.11 -1.60
C PHE A 29 4.88 -13.30 -2.51
N LYS A 30 3.71 -13.93 -2.35
CA LYS A 30 3.28 -15.03 -3.22
C LYS A 30 2.69 -14.56 -4.54
N GLU A 31 1.95 -13.45 -4.54
CA GLU A 31 1.16 -13.02 -5.70
C GLU A 31 1.89 -11.99 -6.58
N LEU A 32 2.67 -11.08 -5.99
CA LEU A 32 3.29 -9.97 -6.74
C LEU A 32 4.44 -10.42 -7.68
N PRO A 33 5.34 -11.35 -7.28
CA PRO A 33 6.39 -11.83 -8.17
C PRO A 33 5.88 -12.52 -9.44
N GLU A 34 4.66 -13.08 -9.42
CA GLU A 34 4.04 -13.67 -10.62
C GLU A 34 3.85 -12.63 -11.75
N TYR A 35 3.70 -11.36 -11.40
CA TYR A 35 3.36 -10.28 -12.34
C TYR A 35 4.50 -9.29 -12.59
N SER A 36 5.61 -9.39 -11.85
CA SER A 36 6.69 -8.40 -11.85
C SER A 36 7.91 -8.94 -12.60
N GLU A 37 8.48 -8.12 -13.47
CA GLU A 37 9.76 -8.39 -14.13
C GLU A 37 10.96 -7.99 -13.25
N ALA A 38 10.76 -7.04 -12.32
CA ALA A 38 11.77 -6.72 -11.31
C ALA A 38 11.78 -7.77 -10.19
N THR A 39 12.97 -8.05 -9.65
CA THR A 39 13.11 -9.05 -8.58
C THR A 39 12.60 -8.49 -7.25
N LEU A 40 11.64 -9.18 -6.62
CA LEU A 40 11.24 -8.89 -5.24
C LEU A 40 12.22 -9.52 -4.26
N VAL A 41 12.90 -8.68 -3.48
CA VAL A 41 13.90 -9.10 -2.51
C VAL A 41 13.28 -9.13 -1.12
N ILE A 42 13.42 -10.26 -0.42
CA ILE A 42 12.95 -10.45 0.96
C ILE A 42 14.05 -10.04 1.96
N GLU A 43 15.31 -10.28 1.60
CA GLU A 43 16.49 -9.94 2.39
C GLU A 43 17.53 -9.22 1.51
N PRO A 44 17.80 -7.92 1.73
CA PRO A 44 18.60 -7.10 0.82
C PRO A 44 20.12 -7.27 0.99
N ASN A 45 20.60 -8.41 1.52
CA ASN A 45 21.99 -8.58 1.93
C ASN A 45 23.01 -8.46 0.77
N SER A 46 22.56 -8.55 -0.48
CA SER A 46 23.36 -8.38 -1.71
C SER A 46 22.89 -7.20 -2.58
N CYS A 47 22.05 -6.31 -2.06
CA CYS A 47 21.42 -5.26 -2.84
C CYS A 47 21.64 -3.88 -2.20
N SER A 48 21.94 -2.88 -3.02
CA SER A 48 22.01 -1.48 -2.58
C SER A 48 20.68 -0.77 -2.81
N VAL A 49 20.28 0.09 -1.88
CA VAL A 49 19.08 0.92 -2.04
C VAL A 49 19.40 2.07 -3.01
N VAL A 50 18.65 2.16 -4.10
CA VAL A 50 18.75 3.25 -5.10
C VAL A 50 17.76 4.36 -4.78
N LYS A 51 16.52 4.00 -4.44
CA LYS A 51 15.50 4.95 -3.99
C LYS A 51 14.66 4.37 -2.85
N PRO A 52 14.73 4.95 -1.64
CA PRO A 52 13.94 4.47 -0.53
C PRO A 52 12.49 4.97 -0.60
N LYS A 53 11.58 4.26 0.08
CA LYS A 53 10.22 4.70 0.44
C LYS A 53 9.39 5.23 -0.74
N GLN A 54 9.47 4.57 -1.88
CA GLN A 54 8.57 4.85 -2.99
C GLN A 54 7.14 4.45 -2.58
N ILE A 55 6.18 5.33 -2.86
CA ILE A 55 4.77 5.12 -2.53
C ILE A 55 4.00 4.96 -3.83
N TYR A 56 3.34 3.82 -3.98
CA TYR A 56 2.32 3.63 -5.00
C TYR A 56 0.95 3.67 -4.35
N LEU A 57 0.09 4.57 -4.80
CA LEU A 57 -1.30 4.68 -4.36
C LEU A 57 -2.22 4.62 -5.58
N LYS A 58 -3.17 3.69 -5.59
CA LYS A 58 -4.15 3.60 -6.69
C LYS A 58 -5.53 3.13 -6.23
N PRO A 59 -6.61 3.65 -6.83
CA PRO A 59 -7.93 3.07 -6.68
C PRO A 59 -8.02 1.67 -7.29
N CYS A 60 -8.60 0.74 -6.55
CA CYS A 60 -8.91 -0.60 -6.99
C CYS A 60 -10.22 -0.54 -7.77
N THR A 61 -10.16 -0.88 -9.05
CA THR A 61 -11.24 -0.59 -10.00
C THR A 61 -11.84 -1.84 -10.60
N PHE A 62 -11.14 -2.99 -10.54
CA PHE A 62 -11.55 -4.21 -11.21
C PHE A 62 -11.49 -5.41 -10.25
N THR A 63 -10.81 -6.48 -10.66
CA THR A 63 -10.56 -7.66 -9.83
C THR A 63 -9.18 -7.54 -9.18
N LYS A 64 -9.01 -8.20 -8.04
CA LYS A 64 -7.74 -8.26 -7.31
C LYS A 64 -6.56 -8.60 -8.24
N GLN A 65 -6.73 -9.58 -9.12
CA GLN A 65 -5.69 -10.00 -10.07
C GLN A 65 -5.31 -8.90 -11.07
N LYS A 66 -6.30 -8.23 -11.68
CA LYS A 66 -6.04 -7.14 -12.63
C LYS A 66 -5.37 -5.96 -11.95
N ASP A 67 -5.76 -5.66 -10.71
CA ASP A 67 -5.17 -4.58 -9.94
C ASP A 67 -3.72 -4.91 -9.52
N LEU A 68 -3.42 -6.17 -9.15
CA LEU A 68 -2.05 -6.63 -8.87
C LEU A 68 -1.15 -6.60 -10.11
N LYS A 69 -1.64 -7.01 -11.28
CA LYS A 69 -0.87 -6.93 -12.53
C LYS A 69 -0.53 -5.49 -12.90
N LYS A 70 -1.48 -4.56 -12.74
CA LYS A 70 -1.26 -3.13 -12.98
C LYS A 70 -0.28 -2.52 -11.99
N LEU A 71 -0.37 -2.93 -10.72
CA LEU A 71 0.58 -2.54 -9.68
C LEU A 71 1.98 -3.00 -10.03
N ALA A 72 2.17 -4.29 -10.35
CA ALA A 72 3.48 -4.86 -10.65
C ALA A 72 4.13 -4.13 -11.83
N ALA A 73 3.39 -3.90 -12.91
CA ALA A 73 3.87 -3.13 -14.05
C ALA A 73 4.32 -1.70 -13.67
N SER A 74 3.55 -1.00 -12.82
CA SER A 74 3.96 0.33 -12.35
C SER A 74 5.19 0.30 -11.43
N ILE A 75 5.34 -0.74 -10.60
CA ILE A 75 6.55 -0.93 -9.79
C ILE A 75 7.74 -1.20 -10.70
N ASP A 76 7.62 -2.08 -11.69
CA ASP A 76 8.67 -2.39 -12.66
C ASP A 76 9.13 -1.14 -13.43
N GLU A 77 8.19 -0.34 -13.95
CA GLU A 77 8.49 0.92 -14.63
C GLU A 77 9.22 1.90 -13.71
N SER A 78 8.79 2.01 -12.45
CA SER A 78 9.41 2.87 -11.44
C SER A 78 10.82 2.40 -11.07
N VAL A 79 11.02 1.10 -10.84
CA VAL A 79 12.31 0.47 -10.56
C VAL A 79 13.29 0.73 -11.70
N LYS A 80 12.86 0.47 -12.95
CA LYS A 80 13.66 0.67 -14.14
C LYS A 80 14.01 2.16 -14.34
N SER A 81 13.04 3.05 -14.19
CA SER A 81 13.25 4.51 -14.31
C SER A 81 14.18 5.06 -13.24
N ALA A 82 14.22 4.40 -12.08
CA ALA A 82 15.14 4.73 -10.99
C ALA A 82 16.53 4.08 -11.14
N GLY A 83 16.76 3.24 -12.16
CA GLY A 83 18.04 2.56 -12.41
C GLY A 83 18.24 1.26 -11.61
N GLY A 84 17.22 0.82 -10.87
CA GLY A 84 17.20 -0.45 -10.16
C GLY A 84 16.86 -1.64 -11.06
N ASN A 85 16.97 -2.84 -10.50
CA ASN A 85 16.53 -4.11 -11.09
C ASN A 85 15.69 -4.96 -10.11
N ALA A 86 15.54 -4.47 -8.89
CA ALA A 86 14.86 -5.15 -7.82
C ALA A 86 14.12 -4.15 -6.93
N TYR A 87 13.24 -4.67 -6.08
CA TYR A 87 12.56 -3.88 -5.06
C TYR A 87 12.29 -4.69 -3.80
N GLU A 88 12.11 -4.01 -2.68
CA GLU A 88 11.66 -4.60 -1.43
C GLU A 88 10.39 -3.92 -0.97
N ILE A 89 9.33 -4.70 -0.74
CA ILE A 89 8.09 -4.18 -0.16
C ILE A 89 8.28 -3.98 1.34
N LYS A 90 8.17 -2.72 1.79
CA LYS A 90 8.22 -2.33 3.20
C LYS A 90 6.87 -2.39 3.87
N SER A 91 5.83 -1.96 3.17
CA SER A 91 4.47 -1.93 3.70
C SER A 91 3.46 -2.05 2.58
N TYR A 92 2.29 -2.55 2.95
CA TYR A 92 1.16 -2.71 2.05
C TYR A 92 -0.13 -2.62 2.84
N ARG A 93 -1.13 -1.91 2.29
CA ARG A 93 -2.47 -1.88 2.87
C ARG A 93 -3.55 -1.64 1.83
N TRP A 94 -4.71 -2.27 2.06
CA TRP A 94 -5.95 -1.85 1.41
C TRP A 94 -6.60 -0.80 2.30
N LEU A 95 -6.76 0.40 1.75
CA LEU A 95 -7.46 1.50 2.38
C LEU A 95 -8.90 1.48 1.89
N LYS A 96 -9.88 1.30 2.77
CA LYS A 96 -11.28 1.49 2.40
C LYS A 96 -11.61 2.97 2.56
N LEU A 97 -11.91 3.67 1.48
CA LEU A 97 -12.09 5.12 1.52
C LEU A 97 -13.50 5.57 1.82
N ASP A 98 -14.49 4.73 1.54
CA ASP A 98 -15.87 5.08 1.76
C ASP A 98 -16.77 3.87 2.07
N GLN A 99 -18.01 4.22 2.42
CA GLN A 99 -19.11 3.29 2.69
C GLN A 99 -19.53 2.52 1.43
N HIS A 100 -19.13 3.02 0.24
CA HIS A 100 -19.45 2.46 -1.07
C HIS A 100 -18.44 1.39 -1.53
N GLY A 101 -17.37 1.17 -0.76
CA GLY A 101 -16.45 0.07 -0.99
C GLY A 101 -15.31 0.37 -1.97
N ILE A 102 -15.07 1.64 -2.30
CA ILE A 102 -13.87 2.02 -3.03
C ILE A 102 -12.66 1.70 -2.15
N ARG A 103 -11.87 0.74 -2.62
CA ARG A 103 -10.61 0.37 -1.98
C ARG A 103 -9.50 1.10 -2.71
N HIS A 104 -8.62 1.77 -1.98
CA HIS A 104 -7.31 2.13 -2.46
C HIS A 104 -6.31 1.09 -2.04
N PHE A 105 -5.27 1.00 -2.85
CA PHE A 105 -4.15 0.14 -2.62
C PHE A 105 -2.92 1.00 -2.43
N GLU A 106 -2.28 0.85 -1.28
CA GLU A 106 -1.01 1.52 -1.00
C GLU A 106 0.09 0.48 -0.86
N VAL A 107 1.21 0.70 -1.55
CA VAL A 107 2.45 -0.04 -1.38
C VAL A 107 3.57 0.94 -1.14
N ILE A 108 4.34 0.67 -0.09
CA ILE A 108 5.60 1.33 0.18
C ILE A 108 6.71 0.33 -0.14
N TYR A 109 7.62 0.70 -1.02
CA TYR A 109 8.74 -0.14 -1.42
C TYR A 109 10.03 0.65 -1.61
N ASP A 110 11.15 -0.02 -1.45
CA ASP A 110 12.47 0.51 -1.82
C ASP A 110 12.83 -0.02 -3.20
N VAL A 111 13.39 0.85 -4.05
CA VAL A 111 14.06 0.44 -5.29
C VAL A 111 15.48 0.02 -4.95
N LEU A 112 15.86 -1.15 -5.43
CA LEU A 112 17.15 -1.76 -5.20
C LEU A 112 17.92 -1.95 -6.50
N LYS A 113 19.24 -1.94 -6.37
CA LYS A 113 20.18 -2.44 -7.35
C LYS A 113 20.91 -3.63 -6.73
N CYS A 114 20.57 -4.81 -7.21
CA CYS A 114 21.27 -6.05 -6.88
C CYS A 114 22.26 -6.37 -8.00
N GLU A 115 23.40 -6.95 -7.65
CA GLU A 115 24.40 -7.46 -8.58
C GLU A 115 23.97 -8.81 -9.19
#